data_AF-A0A941VLY3-F1
#
_entry.id   AF-A0A941VLY3-F1
#
_cell.length_a   1.000
_cell.length_b   1.000
_cell.length_c   1.000
_cell.angle_alpha   90.00
_cell.angle_beta   90.00
_cell.angle_gamma   90.00
#
_symmetry.space_group_name_H-M   'P 1'
#
loop_
_entity.id
_entity.type
_entity.pdbx_description
1 polymer ?
#
loop_
_entity_poly.entity_id
_entity_poly.type
_entity_poly.pdbx_seq_one_letter_code
_entity_poly.pdbx_strand_id
1 'polypeptide(L)'
;MMPPVIRSLLLMTLGIALLTANDAASKYLVQSYPVGQVIGLRQAATLLVLIPYVMVFSRWRAVRVVDWPGQLTRGTLFIAGSVFIVLSLAELPLATAITMLFASPIFMVVLSAPLLGERIGRHRWIAVIGGFAGVLIILRPGAESFQWALLLPLLAALVNALRDVLT
;
A
#
# COMPACT_ATOMS: atom_id res chain seq x y z
N MET A 1 7.04 -12.72 31.39
CA MET A 1 6.13 -12.83 30.23
C MET A 1 5.60 -11.44 29.91
N MET A 2 5.92 -10.89 28.73
CA MET A 2 5.41 -9.55 28.38
C MET A 2 3.90 -9.59 28.13
N PRO A 3 3.15 -8.53 28.49
CA PRO A 3 1.73 -8.42 28.19
C PRO A 3 1.49 -8.54 26.67
N PRO A 4 0.43 -9.22 26.22
CA PRO A 4 0.15 -9.43 24.79
C PRO A 4 0.03 -8.11 24.00
N VAL A 5 -0.44 -7.04 24.65
CA VAL A 5 -0.57 -5.71 24.04
C VAL A 5 0.80 -5.10 23.69
N ILE A 6 1.79 -5.20 24.59
CA ILE A 6 3.13 -4.65 24.36
C ILE A 6 3.82 -5.40 23.21
N ARG A 7 3.64 -6.73 23.15
CA ARG A 7 4.17 -7.54 22.05
C ARG A 7 3.58 -7.10 20.70
N SER A 8 2.27 -6.88 20.61
CA SER A 8 1.63 -6.39 19.38
C SER A 8 2.13 -5.00 18.99
N LEU A 9 2.24 -4.08 19.95
CA LEU A 9 2.77 -2.73 19.70
C LEU A 9 4.19 -2.77 19.15
N LEU A 10 5.08 -3.54 19.78
CA LEU A 10 6.47 -3.68 19.32
C LEU A 10 6.55 -4.29 17.91
N LEU A 11 5.74 -5.31 17.62
CA LEU A 11 5.69 -5.94 16.30
C LEU A 11 5.17 -4.99 15.22
N MET A 12 4.15 -4.18 15.52
CA MET A 12 3.62 -3.18 14.58
C MET A 12 4.67 -2.09 14.30
N THR A 13 5.32 -1.55 15.33
CA THR A 13 6.36 -0.53 15.16
C THR A 13 7.54 -1.08 14.36
N LEU A 14 8.00 -2.30 14.66
CA LEU A 14 9.06 -2.96 13.90
C LEU A 14 8.65 -3.18 12.43
N GLY A 15 7.42 -3.60 12.19
CA GLY A 15 6.89 -3.78 10.84
C GLY A 15 6.88 -2.48 10.02
N ILE A 16 6.42 -1.38 10.62
CA ILE A 16 6.40 -0.05 9.97
C ILE A 16 7.84 0.44 9.70
N ALA A 17 8.77 0.21 10.62
CA ALA A 17 10.18 0.56 10.43
C ALA A 17 10.81 -0.19 9.25
N LEU A 18 10.57 -1.50 9.14
CA LEU A 18 11.04 -2.33 8.03
C LEU A 18 10.41 -1.90 6.69
N LEU A 19 9.10 -1.60 6.69
CA LEU A 19 8.42 -1.10 5.50
C LEU A 19 9.01 0.24 5.02
N THR A 20 9.25 1.15 5.96
CA THR A 20 9.83 2.47 5.66
C THR A 20 11.26 2.33 5.11
N ALA A 21 12.07 1.43 5.69
CA ALA A 21 13.40 1.11 5.19
C ALA A 21 13.34 0.51 3.77
N ASN A 22 12.35 -0.34 3.48
CA ASN A 22 12.13 -0.90 2.15
C ASN A 22 11.78 0.18 1.11
N ASP A 23 10.91 1.13 1.45
CA ASP A 23 10.53 2.22 0.54
C ASP A 23 11.69 3.20 0.31
N ALA A 24 12.48 3.49 1.34
CA ALA A 24 13.70 4.29 1.21
C ALA A 24 14.75 3.60 0.32
N ALA A 25 14.99 2.30 0.53
CA ALA A 25 15.89 1.52 -0.32
C ALA A 25 15.39 1.47 -1.77
N SER A 26 14.07 1.30 -1.97
CA SER A 26 13.46 1.30 -3.30
C SER A 26 13.65 2.66 -3.99
N LYS A 27 13.42 3.77 -3.28
CA LYS A 27 13.65 5.13 -3.82
C LYS A 27 15.10 5.34 -4.24
N TYR A 28 16.05 4.83 -3.46
CA TYR A 28 17.47 4.90 -3.80
C TYR A 28 17.81 4.04 -5.03
N LEU A 29 17.30 2.81 -5.10
CA LEU A 29 17.58 1.89 -6.20
C LEU A 29 17.01 2.38 -7.54
N VAL A 30 15.84 3.02 -7.53
CA VAL A 30 15.22 3.56 -8.76
C VAL A 30 16.04 4.71 -9.38
N GLN A 31 16.94 5.35 -8.63
CA GLN A 31 17.85 6.36 -9.20
C GLN A 31 18.94 5.76 -10.09
N SER A 32 19.33 4.50 -9.83
CA SER A 32 20.45 3.84 -10.51
C SER A 32 20.02 2.68 -11.41
N TYR A 33 18.83 2.11 -11.18
CA TYR A 33 18.32 0.92 -11.87
C TYR A 33 16.94 1.16 -12.50
N PRO A 34 16.64 0.52 -13.64
CA PRO A 34 15.30 0.55 -14.23
C PRO A 34 14.23 0.06 -13.25
N VAL A 35 13.08 0.75 -13.25
CA VAL A 35 11.94 0.48 -12.35
C VAL A 35 11.52 -1.00 -12.33
N GLY A 36 11.51 -1.66 -13.49
CA GLY A 36 11.15 -3.08 -13.60
C GLY A 36 12.09 -4.01 -12.81
N GLN A 37 13.39 -3.72 -12.79
CA GLN A 37 14.38 -4.50 -12.03
C GLN A 37 14.20 -4.28 -10.52
N VAL A 38 13.91 -3.05 -10.10
CA VAL A 38 13.67 -2.74 -8.68
C VAL A 38 12.42 -3.44 -8.17
N ILE A 39 11.33 -3.44 -8.94
CA ILE A 39 10.10 -4.18 -8.60
C ILE A 39 10.41 -5.67 -8.49
N GLY A 40 11.11 -6.24 -9.47
CA GLY A 40 11.50 -7.65 -9.46
C GLY A 40 12.32 -8.01 -8.22
N LEU A 41 13.33 -7.22 -7.88
CA LEU A 41 14.19 -7.44 -6.71
C LEU A 41 13.40 -7.33 -5.40
N ARG A 42 12.50 -6.35 -5.28
CA ARG A 42 11.63 -6.17 -4.11
C ARG A 42 10.75 -7.41 -3.90
N GLN A 43 10.12 -7.93 -4.96
CA GLN A 43 9.28 -9.13 -4.86
C GLN A 43 10.11 -10.40 -4.61
N ALA A 44 11.30 -10.51 -5.20
CA ALA A 44 12.22 -11.62 -4.93
C ALA A 44 12.67 -11.63 -3.45
N ALA A 45 12.98 -10.47 -2.88
CA ALA A 45 13.31 -10.33 -1.47
C ALA A 45 12.13 -10.72 -0.57
N THR A 46 10.90 -10.31 -0.92
CA THR A 46 9.69 -10.74 -0.21
C THR A 46 9.51 -12.25 -0.26
N LEU A 47 9.69 -12.89 -1.43
CA LEU A 47 9.62 -14.34 -1.57
C LEU A 47 10.68 -15.06 -0.75
N LEU A 48 11.91 -14.54 -0.72
CA LEU A 48 13.02 -15.12 0.04
C LEU A 48 12.75 -15.13 1.56
N VAL A 49 12.00 -14.16 2.08
CA VAL A 49 11.57 -14.14 3.48
C VAL A 49 10.31 -14.99 3.70
N LEU A 50 9.37 -14.94 2.75
CA LEU A 50 8.09 -15.62 2.87
C LEU A 50 8.21 -17.15 2.78
N ILE A 51 9.06 -17.68 1.89
CA ILE A 51 9.21 -19.13 1.69
C ILE A 51 9.70 -19.84 2.97
N PRO A 52 10.80 -19.41 3.64
CA PRO A 52 11.23 -20.01 4.90
C PRO A 52 10.19 -19.83 6.01
N TYR A 53 9.53 -18.67 6.06
CA TYR A 53 8.49 -18.42 7.05
C TYR A 53 7.33 -19.42 6.91
N VAL A 54 6.87 -19.65 5.68
CA VAL A 54 5.86 -20.66 5.38
C VAL A 54 6.37 -22.05 5.77
N MET A 55 7.58 -22.43 5.37
CA MET A 55 8.14 -23.75 5.67
C MET A 55 8.25 -24.06 7.17
N VAL A 56 8.57 -23.06 7.99
CA VAL A 56 8.80 -23.22 9.44
C VAL A 56 7.51 -23.10 10.26
N PHE A 57 6.64 -22.14 9.93
CA PHE A 57 5.50 -21.78 10.77
C PHE A 57 4.14 -22.13 10.18
N SER A 58 4.02 -22.31 8.86
CA SER A 58 2.76 -22.55 8.19
C SER A 58 2.71 -23.96 7.59
N ARG A 59 1.77 -24.79 8.03
CA ARG A 59 1.53 -26.08 7.36
C ARG A 59 1.14 -25.77 5.92
N TRP A 60 1.73 -26.45 4.93
CA TRP A 60 1.48 -26.26 3.49
C TRP A 60 0.00 -26.18 3.08
N ARG A 61 -0.91 -26.75 3.88
CA ARG A 61 -2.37 -26.59 3.74
C ARG A 61 -2.86 -25.14 3.81
N ALA A 62 -2.17 -24.25 4.52
CA ALA A 62 -2.49 -22.82 4.62
C ALA A 62 -2.22 -22.04 3.32
N VAL A 63 -1.41 -22.60 2.41
CA VAL A 63 -1.07 -22.00 1.11
C VAL A 63 -1.97 -22.53 -0.01
N ARG A 64 -2.87 -23.45 0.29
CA ARG A 64 -3.76 -24.03 -0.72
C ARG A 64 -4.74 -22.96 -1.19
N VAL A 65 -4.71 -22.66 -2.49
CA VAL A 65 -5.64 -21.72 -3.11
C VAL A 65 -7.03 -22.35 -3.07
N VAL A 66 -7.95 -21.72 -2.34
CA VAL A 66 -9.36 -22.15 -2.24
C VAL A 66 -10.19 -21.51 -3.35
N ASP A 67 -9.90 -20.25 -3.70
CA ASP A 67 -10.57 -19.49 -4.76
C ASP A 67 -9.56 -18.93 -5.75
N TRP A 68 -9.45 -19.58 -6.92
CA TRP A 68 -8.50 -19.20 -7.96
C TRP A 68 -8.80 -17.83 -8.58
N PRO A 69 -10.04 -17.51 -9.00
CA PRO A 69 -10.42 -16.17 -9.45
C PRO A 69 -10.10 -15.06 -8.43
N GLY A 70 -10.45 -15.26 -7.15
CA GLY A 70 -10.17 -14.29 -6.09
C GLY A 70 -8.67 -14.08 -5.88
N GLN A 71 -7.90 -15.17 -5.87
CA GLN A 71 -6.44 -15.10 -5.69
C GLN A 71 -5.73 -14.44 -6.88
N LEU A 72 -6.20 -14.69 -8.11
CA LEU A 72 -5.69 -14.01 -9.30
C LEU A 72 -5.98 -12.50 -9.25
N THR A 73 -7.21 -12.12 -8.89
CA THR A 73 -7.61 -10.71 -8.74
C THR A 73 -6.79 -10.01 -7.67
N ARG A 74 -6.59 -10.65 -6.51
CA ARG A 74 -5.72 -10.12 -5.45
C ARG A 74 -4.28 -9.93 -5.93
N GLY A 75 -3.74 -10.92 -6.65
CA GLY A 75 -2.38 -10.89 -7.17
C GLY A 75 -2.17 -9.77 -8.19
N THR A 76 -3.09 -9.62 -9.15
CA THR A 76 -3.01 -8.58 -10.18
C THR A 76 -3.13 -7.18 -9.57
N LEU A 77 -4.05 -6.96 -8.63
CA LEU A 77 -4.18 -5.69 -7.91
C LEU A 77 -2.94 -5.38 -7.07
N PHE A 78 -2.35 -6.39 -6.42
CA PHE A 78 -1.10 -6.20 -5.66
C PHE A 78 0.06 -5.79 -6.56
N ILE A 79 0.22 -6.44 -7.72
CA ILE A 79 1.26 -6.09 -8.69
C ILE A 79 1.02 -4.69 -9.25
N ALA A 80 -0.21 -4.37 -9.67
CA ALA A 80 -0.56 -3.06 -10.20
C ALA A 80 -0.28 -1.94 -9.19
N GLY A 81 -0.69 -2.12 -7.92
CA GLY A 81 -0.39 -1.17 -6.85
C GLY A 81 1.12 -1.00 -6.61
N SER A 82 1.87 -2.10 -6.66
CA SER A 82 3.33 -2.10 -6.53
C SER A 82 4.03 -1.37 -7.70
N VAL A 83 3.52 -1.52 -8.92
CA VAL A 83 4.05 -0.82 -10.10
C VAL A 83 3.81 0.69 -9.96
N PHE A 84 2.59 1.10 -9.64
CA PHE A 84 2.26 2.53 -9.50
C PHE A 84 3.04 3.22 -8.39
N ILE A 85 3.26 2.55 -7.24
CA ILE A 85 4.04 3.16 -6.16
C ILE A 85 5.52 3.28 -6.53
N VAL A 86 6.14 2.28 -7.15
CA VAL A 86 7.57 2.37 -7.53
C VAL A 86 7.78 3.38 -8.66
N LEU A 87 6.85 3.47 -9.62
CA LEU A 87 6.86 4.53 -10.64
C LEU A 87 6.70 5.92 -10.01
N SER A 88 5.78 6.06 -9.05
CA SER A 88 5.64 7.30 -8.27
C SER A 88 6.93 7.66 -7.54
N LEU A 89 7.61 6.67 -6.94
CA LEU A 89 8.91 6.87 -6.31
C LEU A 89 10.03 7.16 -7.32
N ALA A 90 9.88 6.90 -8.62
CA ALA A 90 10.85 7.36 -9.60
C ALA A 90 10.78 8.88 -9.74
N GLU A 91 9.57 9.39 -9.95
CA GLU A 91 9.31 10.77 -10.36
C GLU A 91 9.13 11.74 -9.18
N LEU A 92 8.64 11.26 -8.03
CA LEU A 92 8.24 12.10 -6.89
C LEU A 92 9.14 11.89 -5.67
N PRO A 93 9.26 12.91 -4.80
CA PRO A 93 9.82 12.72 -3.47
C PRO A 93 9.05 11.65 -2.67
N LEU A 94 9.78 10.84 -1.89
CA LEU A 94 9.20 9.78 -1.06
C LEU A 94 8.06 10.31 -0.17
N ALA A 95 8.27 11.46 0.46
CA ALA A 95 7.26 12.09 1.31
C ALA A 95 5.97 12.42 0.54
N THR A 96 6.07 12.96 -0.67
CA THR A 96 4.92 13.29 -1.52
C THR A 96 4.16 12.04 -1.95
N ALA A 97 4.88 11.00 -2.39
CA ALA A 97 4.28 9.74 -2.82
C ALA A 97 3.50 9.06 -1.69
N ILE A 98 4.10 8.94 -0.50
CA ILE A 98 3.46 8.31 0.67
C ILE A 98 2.30 9.16 1.20
N THR A 99 2.44 10.48 1.21
CA THR A 99 1.34 11.39 1.62
C THR A 99 0.11 11.20 0.72
N MET A 100 0.30 11.08 -0.59
CA MET A 100 -0.80 10.79 -1.51
C MET A 100 -1.38 9.39 -1.33
N LEU A 101 -0.56 8.42 -0.93
CA LEU A 101 -1.04 7.06 -0.60
C LEU A 101 -1.97 7.06 0.62
N PHE A 102 -1.87 8.04 1.54
CA PHE A 102 -2.83 8.23 2.62
C PHE A 102 -4.23 8.66 2.16
N ALA A 103 -4.44 8.91 0.86
CA ALA A 103 -5.77 9.01 0.29
C ALA A 103 -6.45 7.63 0.11
N SER A 104 -5.73 6.51 0.21
CA SER A 104 -6.28 5.14 0.05
C SER A 104 -7.53 4.88 0.91
N PRO A 105 -7.59 5.26 2.21
CA PRO A 105 -8.79 5.07 3.03
C PRO A 105 -10.02 5.83 2.52
N ILE A 106 -9.83 6.96 1.83
CA ILE A 106 -10.92 7.73 1.21
C ILE A 106 -11.54 6.90 0.09
N PHE A 107 -10.70 6.39 -0.81
CA PHE A 107 -11.15 5.51 -1.90
C PHE A 107 -11.80 4.25 -1.35
N MET A 108 -11.26 3.67 -0.28
CA MET A 108 -11.84 2.50 0.38
C MET A 108 -13.26 2.76 0.88
N VAL A 109 -13.49 3.89 1.56
CA VAL A 109 -14.84 4.26 2.04
C VAL A 109 -15.79 4.52 0.88
N VAL A 110 -15.34 5.20 -0.17
CA VAL A 110 -16.18 5.50 -1.34
C VAL A 110 -16.52 4.22 -2.13
N LEU A 111 -15.55 3.32 -2.28
CA LEU A 111 -15.71 2.04 -3.00
C LEU A 111 -16.51 1.02 -2.19
N SER A 112 -16.54 1.10 -0.86
CA SER A 112 -17.30 0.16 -0.05
C SER A 112 -18.81 0.27 -0.25
N ALA A 113 -19.34 1.47 -0.51
CA ALA A 113 -20.77 1.63 -0.82
C ALA A 113 -21.25 0.85 -2.06
N PRO A 114 -20.65 1.04 -3.26
CA PRO A 114 -21.08 0.30 -4.45
C PRO A 114 -20.69 -1.18 -4.43
N LEU A 115 -19.55 -1.55 -3.83
CA LEU A 115 -19.08 -2.94 -3.84
C LEU A 115 -19.74 -3.82 -2.77
N LEU A 116 -19.97 -3.30 -1.55
CA LEU A 116 -20.59 -4.04 -0.46
C LEU A 116 -22.08 -3.70 -0.25
N GLY A 117 -22.61 -2.67 -0.92
CA GLY A 117 -23.98 -2.20 -0.72
C GLY A 117 -24.22 -1.50 0.62
N GLU A 118 -23.15 -1.16 1.36
CA GLU A 118 -23.29 -0.48 2.65
C GLU A 118 -23.68 1.00 2.50
N ARG A 119 -24.57 1.48 3.37
CA ARG A 119 -24.88 2.92 3.48
C ARG A 119 -23.81 3.63 4.30
N ILE A 120 -23.07 4.54 3.67
CA ILE A 120 -22.05 5.34 4.36
C ILE A 120 -22.73 6.42 5.21
N GLY A 121 -22.69 6.25 6.53
CA GLY A 121 -23.20 7.24 7.47
C GLY A 121 -22.40 8.56 7.47
N ARG A 122 -23.02 9.65 7.92
CA ARG A 122 -22.41 11.00 7.97
C ARG A 122 -21.08 11.06 8.74
N HIS A 123 -20.94 10.29 9.81
CA HIS A 123 -19.70 10.21 10.59
C HIS A 123 -18.50 9.68 9.77
N ARG A 124 -18.73 8.69 8.89
CA ARG A 124 -17.68 8.16 8.00
C ARG A 124 -17.24 9.22 6.99
N TRP A 125 -18.18 9.98 6.42
CA TRP A 125 -17.87 11.10 5.51
C TRP A 125 -17.03 12.20 6.18
N ILE A 126 -17.35 12.56 7.43
CA ILE A 126 -16.56 13.56 8.18
C ILE A 126 -15.13 13.06 8.41
N ALA A 127 -14.95 11.79 8.77
CA ALA A 127 -13.62 11.19 8.93
C ALA A 127 -12.82 11.19 7.62
N VAL A 128 -13.47 10.87 6.50
CA VAL A 128 -12.88 10.88 5.15
C VAL A 128 -12.44 12.29 4.75
N ILE A 129 -13.31 13.28 4.89
CA ILE A 129 -13.01 14.68 4.57
C ILE A 129 -11.90 15.22 5.48
N GLY A 130 -11.94 14.88 6.77
CA GLY A 130 -10.90 15.24 7.73
C GLY A 130 -9.54 14.64 7.36
N GLY A 131 -9.50 13.36 6.96
CA GLY A 131 -8.29 12.71 6.47
C GLY A 131 -7.75 13.36 5.20
N PHE A 132 -8.63 13.70 4.25
CA PHE A 132 -8.24 14.40 3.02
C PHE A 132 -7.68 15.79 3.28
N ALA A 133 -8.27 16.55 4.21
CA ALA A 133 -7.75 17.85 4.62
C ALA A 133 -6.32 17.73 5.18
N GLY A 134 -6.04 16.68 5.96
CA GLY A 134 -4.69 16.37 6.42
C GLY A 134 -3.70 16.13 5.27
N VAL A 135 -4.11 15.38 4.25
CA VAL A 135 -3.29 15.16 3.03
C VAL A 135 -2.99 16.48 2.32
N LEU A 136 -3.98 17.36 2.15
CA LEU A 136 -3.78 18.67 1.51
C LEU A 136 -2.83 19.59 2.30
N ILE A 137 -2.90 19.57 3.63
CA ILE A 137 -2.02 20.34 4.51
C ILE A 137 -0.56 19.89 4.36
N ILE A 138 -0.32 18.57 4.33
CA ILE A 138 1.03 18.00 4.17
C ILE A 138 1.55 18.27 2.75
N LEU A 139 0.69 18.11 1.74
CA LEU A 139 1.08 18.27 0.34
C LEU A 139 1.47 19.71 0.01
N ARG A 140 0.93 20.72 0.72
CA ARG A 140 1.09 22.16 0.44
C ARG A 140 1.07 22.45 -1.07
N PRO A 141 -0.06 22.23 -1.75
CA PRO A 141 -0.14 22.39 -3.20
C PRO A 141 0.27 23.83 -3.57
N GLY A 142 1.35 23.97 -4.34
CA GLY A 142 1.82 25.25 -4.90
C GLY A 142 1.39 25.39 -6.36
N ALA A 143 1.31 26.61 -6.89
CA ALA A 143 0.81 26.88 -8.24
C ALA A 143 1.62 26.22 -9.38
N GLU A 144 2.86 25.77 -9.11
CA GLU A 144 3.71 25.04 -10.08
C GLU A 144 3.70 23.51 -9.88
N SER A 145 2.98 22.99 -8.89
CA SER A 145 3.16 21.61 -8.42
C SER A 145 2.25 20.56 -9.08
N PHE A 146 1.38 20.92 -10.03
CA PHE A 146 0.51 19.95 -10.69
C PHE A 146 1.25 19.20 -11.80
N GLN A 147 2.02 18.20 -11.40
CA GLN A 147 2.74 17.32 -12.32
C GLN A 147 1.91 16.05 -12.58
N TRP A 148 1.91 15.56 -13.82
CA TRP A 148 1.27 14.29 -14.19
C TRP A 148 1.71 13.11 -13.30
N ALA A 149 2.93 13.18 -12.76
CA ALA A 149 3.47 12.22 -11.80
C ALA A 149 2.60 12.06 -10.53
N LEU A 150 1.85 13.09 -10.11
CA LEU A 150 0.95 13.03 -8.96
C LEU A 150 -0.25 12.07 -9.15
N LEU A 151 -0.56 11.71 -10.40
CA LEU A 151 -1.60 10.71 -10.68
C LEU A 151 -1.15 9.30 -10.30
N LEU A 152 0.16 9.01 -10.37
CA LEU A 152 0.71 7.68 -10.08
C LEU A 152 0.42 7.22 -8.63
N PRO A 153 0.72 7.99 -7.57
CA PRO A 153 0.39 7.57 -6.21
C PRO A 153 -1.12 7.56 -5.93
N LEU A 154 -1.91 8.39 -6.62
CA LEU A 154 -3.37 8.36 -6.51
C LEU A 154 -3.95 7.07 -7.12
N LEU A 155 -3.43 6.64 -8.28
CA LEU A 155 -3.78 5.34 -8.88
C LEU A 155 -3.32 4.19 -7.99
N ALA A 156 -2.15 4.28 -7.37
CA ALA A 156 -1.69 3.29 -6.39
C ALA A 156 -2.65 3.20 -5.18
N ALA A 157 -3.10 4.34 -4.66
CA ALA A 157 -4.07 4.43 -3.58
C ALA A 157 -5.42 3.80 -3.95
N LEU A 158 -5.92 4.09 -5.15
CA LEU A 158 -7.16 3.51 -5.66
C LEU A 158 -7.08 1.98 -5.80
N VAL A 159 -5.99 1.47 -6.41
CA VAL A 159 -5.78 0.04 -6.61
C VAL A 159 -5.61 -0.70 -5.28
N ASN A 160 -4.88 -0.11 -4.33
CA ASN A 160 -4.76 -0.66 -2.99
C ASN A 160 -6.10 -0.70 -2.27
N ALA A 161 -6.88 0.39 -2.32
CA ALA A 161 -8.23 0.41 -1.76
C ALA A 161 -9.14 -0.66 -2.39
N LEU A 162 -9.08 -0.84 -3.71
CA LEU A 162 -9.84 -1.89 -4.39
C LEU A 162 -9.42 -3.29 -3.93
N ARG A 163 -8.11 -3.54 -3.81
CA ARG A 163 -7.59 -4.80 -3.27
C ARG A 163 -8.12 -5.05 -1.86
N ASP A 164 -8.01 -4.06 -0.99
CA ASP A 164 -8.37 -4.17 0.42
C ASP A 164 -9.89 -4.27 0.64
N VAL A 165 -10.72 -3.80 -0.30
CA VAL A 165 -12.19 -4.00 -0.27
C VAL A 165 -12.59 -5.40 -0.78
N LEU A 166 -11.83 -5.95 -1.73
CA LEU A 166 -12.12 -7.24 -2.35
C LEU A 166 -11.54 -8.45 -1.59
N THR A 167 -10.63 -8.24 -0.63
CA THR A 167 -9.98 -9.31 0.16
C THR A 167 -10.03 -9.06 1.65
#